data_AF-X1LSX4-F1
#
_entry.id   AF-X1LSX4-F1
#
_cell.length_a   1.000
_cell.length_b   1.000
_cell.length_c   1.000
_cell.angle_alpha   90.00
_cell.angle_beta   90.00
_cell.angle_gamma   90.00
#
_symmetry.space_group_name_H-M   'P 1'
#
loop_
_entity.id
_entity.type
_entity.pdbx_description
1 polymer ?
#
loop_
_entity_poly.entity_id
_entity_poly.type
_entity_poly.pdbx_seq_one_letter_code
_entity_poly.pdbx_strand_id
1 'polypeptide(L)'
;MPDPLALLILVIIAAIGFGIVNGVNDAANAIATVIGTRSLSPRAAIIMAAFLNFAGAATGTAVALTIGKGIVYSEALTTSIVLAGSGAIIIWAVVATRYGMPISLTHGLVAGLVG
;
A
#
# COMPACT_ATOMS: atom_id res chain seq x y z
N MET A 1 -2.80 -2.89 -28.80
CA MET A 1 -2.61 -3.30 -27.39
C MET A 1 -1.34 -2.58 -26.93
N PRO A 2 -1.34 -1.89 -25.77
CA PRO A 2 -0.12 -1.28 -25.26
C PRO A 2 1.00 -2.33 -25.14
N ASP A 3 2.23 -1.91 -25.41
CA ASP A 3 3.41 -2.78 -25.35
C ASP A 3 3.50 -3.46 -23.97
N PRO A 4 3.70 -4.80 -23.89
CA PRO A 4 3.90 -5.50 -22.62
C PRO A 4 4.93 -4.84 -21.70
N LEU A 5 6.01 -4.28 -22.27
CA LEU A 5 7.03 -3.56 -21.50
C LEU A 5 6.49 -2.24 -20.94
N ALA A 6 5.70 -1.49 -21.71
CA ALA A 6 5.10 -0.24 -21.24
C ALA A 6 4.13 -0.50 -20.09
N LEU A 7 3.30 -1.56 -20.17
CA LEU A 7 2.40 -1.95 -19.08
C LEU A 7 3.17 -2.37 -17.83
N LEU A 8 4.26 -3.13 -17.99
CA LEU A 8 5.09 -3.54 -16.86
C LEU A 8 5.71 -2.32 -16.14
N ILE A 9 6.24 -1.35 -16.90
CA ILE A 9 6.79 -0.12 -16.33
C ILE A 9 5.71 0.64 -15.54
N LEU A 10 4.49 0.75 -16.07
CA LEU A 10 3.38 1.39 -15.37
C LEU A 10 3.01 0.65 -14.08
N VAL A 11 3.01 -0.68 -14.08
CA VAL A 11 2.77 -1.48 -12.87
C VAL A 11 3.85 -1.25 -11.83
N ILE A 12 5.12 -1.16 -12.22
CA ILE A 12 6.21 -0.87 -11.28
C ILE A 12 6.03 0.52 -10.66
N ILE A 13 5.68 1.53 -11.47
CA ILE A 13 5.38 2.87 -10.98
C ILE A 13 4.20 2.85 -10.01
N ALA A 14 3.13 2.13 -10.35
CA ALA A 14 1.97 1.97 -9.48
C ALA A 14 2.33 1.24 -8.18
N ALA A 15 3.17 0.20 -8.21
CA ALA A 15 3.62 -0.51 -7.02
C ALA A 15 4.43 0.39 -6.07
N ILE A 16 5.32 1.23 -6.61
CA ILE A 16 6.04 2.24 -5.83
C ILE A 16 5.06 3.26 -5.23
N GLY A 17 4.11 3.76 -6.04
CA GLY A 17 3.07 4.68 -5.59
C GLY A 17 2.20 4.09 -4.47
N PHE A 18 1.80 2.84 -4.60
CA PHE A 18 1.08 2.10 -3.56
C PHE A 18 1.90 2.00 -2.28
N GLY A 19 3.20 1.70 -2.37
CA GLY A 19 4.10 1.68 -1.22
C GLY A 19 4.17 3.02 -0.48
N ILE A 20 4.23 4.14 -1.21
CA ILE A 20 4.23 5.49 -0.63
C ILE A 20 2.93 5.77 0.11
N VAL A 21 1.79 5.58 -0.57
CA VAL A 21 0.48 5.88 0.04
C VAL A 21 0.21 4.95 1.23
N ASN A 22 0.70 3.71 1.17
CA ASN A 22 0.66 2.79 2.30
C ASN A 22 1.46 3.27 3.49
N GLY A 23 2.71 3.71 3.26
CA GLY A 23 3.51 4.32 4.33
C GLY A 23 2.83 5.50 5.00
N VAL A 24 2.15 6.38 4.24
CA VAL A 24 1.48 7.57 4.80
C VAL A 24 0.25 7.19 5.64
N ASN A 25 -0.60 6.30 5.14
CA ASN A 25 -1.78 5.85 5.86
C ASN A 25 -1.40 5.08 7.15
N ASP A 26 -0.44 4.18 7.06
CA ASP A 26 -0.09 3.28 8.17
C ASP A 26 0.85 3.92 9.19
N ALA A 27 1.65 4.92 8.81
CA ALA A 27 2.47 5.66 9.76
C ALA A 27 1.64 6.27 10.88
N ALA A 28 0.43 6.79 10.56
CA ALA A 28 -0.49 7.34 11.56
C ALA A 28 -0.88 6.29 12.63
N ASN A 29 -1.11 5.05 12.22
CA ASN A 29 -1.46 3.94 13.13
C ASN A 29 -0.32 3.62 14.10
N ALA A 30 0.94 3.71 13.65
CA ALA A 30 2.11 3.39 14.46
C ALA A 30 2.54 4.52 15.41
N ILE A 31 2.35 5.79 15.04
CA ILE A 31 2.91 6.94 15.78
C ILE A 31 1.90 7.72 16.63
N ALA A 32 0.59 7.54 16.41
CA ALA A 32 -0.44 8.31 17.11
C ALA A 32 -0.34 8.18 18.65
N THR A 33 -0.03 6.99 19.15
CA THR A 33 0.08 6.73 20.60
C THR A 33 1.28 7.42 21.23
N VAL A 34 2.47 7.28 20.62
CA VAL A 34 3.72 7.86 21.14
C VAL A 34 3.76 9.38 21.04
N ILE A 35 3.16 9.96 20.00
CA ILE A 35 2.99 11.41 19.88
C ILE A 35 1.92 11.91 20.86
N GLY A 36 0.78 11.23 20.96
CA GLY A 36 -0.33 11.62 21.84
C GLY A 36 0.03 11.59 23.32
N THR A 37 0.81 10.58 23.74
CA THR A 37 1.37 10.46 25.10
C THR A 37 2.61 11.32 25.34
N ARG A 38 3.14 11.98 24.30
CA ARG A 38 4.38 12.77 24.34
C ARG A 38 5.61 11.96 24.76
N SER A 39 5.60 10.64 24.55
CA SER A 39 6.76 9.79 24.81
C SER A 39 7.88 10.03 23.80
N LEU A 40 7.52 10.43 22.58
CA LEU A 40 8.45 10.79 21.51
C LEU A 40 8.05 12.12 20.87
N SER A 41 9.06 12.89 20.42
CA SER A 41 8.80 14.04 19.55
C SER A 41 8.26 13.56 18.19
N PRO A 42 7.45 14.36 17.48
CA PRO A 42 6.91 13.98 16.17
C PRO A 42 8.00 13.54 15.17
N ARG A 43 9.15 14.21 15.16
CA ARG A 43 10.27 13.85 14.28
C ARG A 43 10.85 12.47 14.62
N ALA A 44 11.07 12.19 15.90
CA ALA A 44 11.59 10.89 16.34
C ALA A 44 10.61 9.75 16.01
N ALA A 45 9.30 9.99 16.20
CA ALA A 45 8.27 9.02 15.89
C ALA A 45 8.20 8.70 14.38
N ILE A 46 8.29 9.71 13.52
CA ILE A 46 8.32 9.53 12.05
C ILE A 46 9.56 8.74 11.61
N ILE A 47 10.74 9.05 12.16
CA ILE A 47 11.99 8.33 11.84
C ILE A 47 11.85 6.86 12.26
N MET A 48 11.38 6.61 13.48
CA MET A 48 11.13 5.24 13.97
C MET A 48 10.15 4.49 13.05
N ALA A 49 9.03 5.10 12.69
CA ALA A 49 8.05 4.49 11.81
C ALA A 49 8.62 4.18 10.42
N ALA A 50 9.42 5.09 9.84
CA ALA A 50 10.05 4.85 8.54
C ALA A 50 10.98 3.63 8.56
N PHE A 51 11.85 3.51 9.56
CA PHE A 51 12.76 2.37 9.69
C PHE A 51 12.01 1.06 9.96
N LEU A 52 11.05 1.06 10.89
CA LEU A 52 10.32 -0.15 11.25
C LEU A 52 9.36 -0.61 10.14
N ASN A 53 8.68 0.31 9.45
CA ASN A 53 7.83 -0.05 8.30
C ASN A 53 8.67 -0.62 7.15
N PHE A 54 9.85 -0.06 6.89
CA PHE A 54 10.75 -0.62 5.87
C PHE A 54 11.25 -2.02 6.25
N ALA A 55 11.64 -2.23 7.51
CA ALA A 55 12.05 -3.55 8.00
C ALA A 55 10.91 -4.58 7.94
N GLY A 56 9.68 -4.16 8.28
CA GLY A 56 8.47 -4.98 8.12
C GLY A 56 8.21 -5.34 6.66
N ALA A 57 8.29 -4.36 5.75
CA ALA A 57 8.12 -4.58 4.32
C ALA A 57 9.15 -5.57 3.75
N ALA A 58 10.40 -5.50 4.21
CA ALA A 58 11.47 -6.43 3.80
C ALA A 58 11.22 -7.89 4.21
N THR A 59 10.34 -8.14 5.19
CA THR A 59 9.98 -9.48 5.68
C THR A 59 8.55 -9.91 5.28
N GLY A 60 7.79 -9.04 4.62
CA GLY A 60 6.35 -9.19 4.36
C GLY A 60 5.94 -10.12 3.20
N THR A 61 6.82 -11.03 2.75
CA THR A 61 6.57 -11.87 1.56
C THR A 61 5.34 -12.78 1.70
N ALA A 62 5.04 -13.24 2.91
CA ALA A 62 3.87 -14.09 3.18
C ALA A 62 2.53 -13.41 2.86
N VAL A 63 2.37 -12.12 3.14
CA VAL A 63 1.15 -11.37 2.84
C VAL A 63 1.00 -11.17 1.33
N ALA A 64 2.10 -10.83 0.65
CA ALA A 64 2.10 -10.69 -0.81
C ALA A 64 1.68 -11.99 -1.52
N LEU A 65 2.18 -13.15 -1.05
CA LEU A 65 1.79 -14.47 -1.55
C LEU A 65 0.31 -14.76 -1.28
N THR A 66 -0.19 -14.41 -0.10
CA THR A 66 -1.60 -14.64 0.28
C THR A 66 -2.54 -13.81 -0.59
N ILE A 67 -2.21 -12.54 -0.88
CA ILE A 67 -3.02 -11.71 -1.78
C ILE A 67 -2.96 -12.27 -3.22
N GLY A 68 -1.77 -12.59 -3.73
CA GLY A 68 -1.59 -13.02 -5.12
C GLY A 68 -2.08 -14.43 -5.46
N LYS A 69 -2.23 -15.31 -4.46
CA LYS A 69 -2.62 -16.73 -4.69
C LYS A 69 -3.69 -17.27 -3.74
N GLY A 70 -3.87 -16.66 -2.56
CA GLY A 70 -4.77 -17.15 -1.52
C GLY A 70 -6.15 -16.49 -1.51
N ILE A 71 -6.27 -15.28 -2.06
CA ILE A 71 -7.53 -14.50 -2.07
C ILE A 71 -8.07 -14.35 -3.51
N VAL A 72 -7.19 -14.10 -4.48
CA VAL A 72 -7.57 -13.85 -5.87
C VAL A 72 -7.08 -15.01 -6.75
N TYR A 73 -7.87 -15.38 -7.76
CA TYR A 73 -7.47 -16.41 -8.73
C TYR A 73 -6.30 -15.92 -9.58
N SER A 74 -5.13 -16.52 -9.38
CA SER A 74 -3.88 -16.07 -10.02
C SER A 74 -3.93 -16.09 -11.55
N GLU A 75 -4.71 -17.00 -12.12
CA GLU A 75 -4.95 -17.16 -13.55
C GLU A 75 -5.72 -15.97 -14.15
N ALA A 76 -6.50 -15.26 -13.33
CA ALA A 76 -7.24 -14.08 -13.74
C ALA A 76 -6.41 -12.78 -13.61
N LEU A 77 -5.28 -12.80 -12.91
CA LEU A 77 -4.45 -11.61 -12.67
C LEU A 77 -3.59 -11.26 -13.88
N THR A 78 -4.15 -10.50 -14.82
CA THR A 78 -3.40 -9.90 -15.93
C THR A 78 -2.70 -8.61 -15.48
N THR A 79 -1.62 -8.22 -16.18
CA THR A 79 -0.88 -6.97 -15.90
C THR A 79 -1.80 -5.73 -15.91
N SER A 80 -2.81 -5.72 -16.79
CA SER A 80 -3.83 -4.67 -16.84
C SER A 80 -4.73 -4.64 -15.61
N ILE A 81 -5.12 -5.80 -15.07
CA ILE A 81 -5.93 -5.89 -13.85
C ILE A 81 -5.12 -5.42 -12.65
N VAL A 82 -3.86 -5.85 -12.53
CA VAL A 82 -2.97 -5.40 -11.46
C VAL A 82 -2.79 -3.88 -11.52
N LEU A 83 -2.60 -3.30 -12.71
CA LEU A 83 -2.49 -1.86 -12.90
C LEU A 83 -3.78 -1.13 -12.51
N ALA A 84 -4.94 -1.62 -12.94
CA ALA A 84 -6.23 -1.02 -12.63
C ALA A 84 -6.53 -1.07 -11.13
N GLY A 85 -6.35 -2.24 -10.50
CA GLY A 85 -6.61 -2.44 -9.07
C GLY A 85 -5.68 -1.65 -8.18
N SER A 86 -4.37 -1.64 -8.47
CA SER A 86 -3.41 -0.81 -7.75
C SER A 86 -3.69 0.69 -7.94
N GLY A 87 -4.07 1.11 -9.15
CA GLY A 87 -4.50 2.49 -9.43
C GLY A 87 -5.74 2.90 -8.62
N ALA A 88 -6.76 2.05 -8.58
CA ALA A 88 -7.99 2.30 -7.83
C ALA A 88 -7.73 2.53 -6.34
N ILE A 89 -6.95 1.64 -5.70
CA ILE A 89 -6.63 1.79 -4.28
C ILE A 89 -5.70 2.99 -4.02
N ILE A 90 -4.75 3.31 -4.91
CA ILE A 90 -3.92 4.51 -4.77
C ILE A 90 -4.79 5.77 -4.76
N ILE A 91 -5.70 5.90 -5.73
CA ILE A 91 -6.61 7.05 -5.83
C ILE A 91 -7.44 7.16 -4.56
N TRP A 92 -8.06 6.06 -4.14
CA TRP A 92 -8.90 6.04 -2.94
C TRP A 92 -8.10 6.40 -1.68
N ALA A 93 -6.89 5.89 -1.56
CA ALA A 93 -6.06 6.12 -0.38
C ALA A 93 -5.53 7.55 -0.30
N VAL A 94 -5.21 8.19 -1.43
CA VAL A 94 -4.90 9.62 -1.46
C VAL A 94 -6.10 10.45 -1.02
N VAL A 95 -7.30 10.12 -1.50
CA VAL A 95 -8.55 10.79 -1.10
C VAL A 95 -8.79 10.62 0.41
N ALA A 96 -8.74 9.39 0.93
CA ALA A 96 -8.96 9.10 2.34
C ALA A 96 -7.93 9.81 3.25
N THR A 97 -6.65 9.74 2.87
CA THR A 97 -5.56 10.43 3.57
C THR A 97 -5.79 11.95 3.59
N ARG A 98 -6.27 12.53 2.50
CA ARG A 98 -6.55 13.98 2.43
C ARG A 98 -7.62 14.43 3.42
N TYR A 99 -8.54 13.55 3.77
CA TYR A 99 -9.58 13.74 4.79
C TYR A 99 -9.19 13.20 6.17
N GLY A 100 -7.97 12.69 6.35
CA GLY A 100 -7.50 12.15 7.63
C GLY A 100 -8.21 10.85 8.05
N MET A 101 -8.80 10.12 7.10
CA MET A 101 -9.49 8.86 7.36
C MET A 101 -8.51 7.69 7.29
N PRO A 102 -8.26 6.97 8.40
CA PRO A 102 -7.46 5.75 8.35
C PRO A 102 -8.25 4.65 7.64
N ILE A 103 -7.68 4.06 6.59
CA ILE A 103 -8.32 2.99 5.81
C ILE A 103 -7.44 1.74 5.76
N SER A 104 -8.04 0.59 5.42
CA SER A 104 -7.30 -0.65 5.18
C SER A 104 -6.92 -0.77 3.71
N LEU A 105 -5.63 -0.66 3.41
CA LEU A 105 -5.12 -0.77 2.04
C LEU A 105 -5.08 -2.22 1.54
N THR A 106 -4.94 -3.20 2.42
CA THR A 106 -5.06 -4.62 2.05
C THR A 106 -6.47 -4.93 1.53
N HIS A 107 -7.51 -4.52 2.24
CA HIS A 107 -8.89 -4.70 1.78
C HIS A 107 -9.17 -3.91 0.50
N GLY A 108 -8.67 -2.67 0.42
CA GLY A 108 -8.86 -1.85 -0.77
C GLY A 108 -8.13 -2.39 -2.00
N LEU A 109 -6.94 -3.00 -1.83
CA LEU A 109 -6.23 -3.66 -2.93
C LEU A 109 -6.99 -4.91 -3.40
N VAL A 110 -7.47 -5.74 -2.47
CA VAL A 110 -8.32 -6.90 -2.83
C VAL A 110 -9.58 -6.45 -3.56
N ALA A 111 -10.26 -5.42 -3.06
CA ALA A 111 -11.44 -4.85 -3.72
C ALA A 111 -11.12 -4.31 -5.12
N GLY A 112 -9.98 -3.63 -5.29
CA GLY A 112 -9.54 -3.13 -6.60
C GLY A 112 -9.11 -4.22 -7.59
N LEU A 113 -8.63 -5.37 -7.10
CA LEU A 113 -8.27 -6.50 -7.96
C LEU A 113 -9.48 -7.34 -8.39
N VAL A 114 -10.54 -7.37 -7.56
CA VAL A 114 -11.75 -8.15 -7.81
C VAL A 114 -12.83 -7.35 -8.57
N GLY A 115 -12.92 -6.04 -8.33
CA GLY A 115 -13.87 -5.15 -8.99
C GLY A 115 -13.49 -4.82 -10.42
#